data_AF-A0A9P5NMU8-F1
#
_entry.id   AF-A0A9P5NMU8-F1
#
_cell.length_a   1.000
_cell.length_b   1.000
_cell.length_c   1.000
_cell.angle_alpha   90.00
_cell.angle_beta   90.00
_cell.angle_gamma   90.00
#
_symmetry.space_group_name_H-M   'P 1'
#
loop_
_entity.id
_entity.type
_entity.pdbx_description
1 polymer ?
#
loop_
_entity_poly.entity_id
_entity_poly.type
_entity_poly.pdbx_seq_one_letter_code
_entity_poly.pdbx_strand_id
1 'polypeptide(L)'
;MATANPQNVDVAPQVLRGLQSLRTRRDGMPFRKDTWDLFGSLFLSLKIGNRKQTFKTFAYAFTGQEALKGLASLKFVRSTSPGSKNATTSGTMQISLDEVDGAALMQYFLAGHMIKEARDDGPLPFSKKSIYQITTKGLRILEGFIGDNAIESEGDHLVAVLCTMPSPRPKLWRLERDVEDDEIIVNPSIITNLFCRAAGKRPNYTFQNTGTSGVKLIPSDERNSLLKPLFKKGAEPFGWKVTLVETTHCFQAHKLLNYLCDFTSVVSMAEAAEMAAHFVRLGLITLAVDAKAKKNDSVPVYKVNGYAPSGNPFISEDGEFRSSRSAIYAITDEGVRQANWPGFNAPSLLPPPITMVHSNGTSVYSPISEPNLRSQELVNEIMNGVNGKRLKKFIEGSNTRALFSEFLRKESCAYLLSFWIDVEDLKNELKESSRMLPEIPPVAGSSRTPMERMPSQQHHGPLNSRPFLIHNLYLTPSSEFQLANWIAPTLRTALHKMLEEVLETLTNRALIADMEPQETSTLDSSQLEALVGIYDRIQAQVFCVLAVDFVPRFIKSPTFLDRRLGAWTQDFQD
;
A
#
# COMPACT_ATOMS: atom_id res chain seq x y z
N MET A 1 21.94 -20.15 -44.60
CA MET A 1 21.04 -19.05 -44.20
C MET A 1 19.89 -19.63 -43.40
N ALA A 2 20.03 -19.64 -42.08
CA ALA A 2 18.95 -19.87 -41.13
C ALA A 2 19.33 -19.06 -39.89
N THR A 3 18.65 -17.93 -39.71
CA THR A 3 18.89 -16.97 -38.64
C THR A 3 18.47 -17.58 -37.31
N ALA A 4 19.44 -17.80 -36.42
CA ALA A 4 19.22 -18.23 -35.05
C ALA A 4 18.41 -17.17 -34.31
N ASN A 5 17.33 -17.61 -33.67
CA ASN A 5 16.39 -16.82 -32.90
C ASN A 5 16.80 -16.90 -31.42
N PRO A 6 17.28 -15.83 -30.77
CA PRO A 6 17.64 -15.87 -29.35
C PRO A 6 16.44 -15.40 -28.52
N GLN A 7 15.50 -16.29 -28.26
CA GLN A 7 14.50 -16.12 -27.20
C GLN A 7 14.67 -17.26 -26.20
N ASN A 8 15.76 -17.19 -25.43
CA ASN A 8 15.91 -17.96 -24.22
C ASN A 8 16.97 -17.31 -23.35
N VAL A 9 16.56 -16.67 -22.27
CA VAL A 9 17.46 -16.19 -21.21
C VAL A 9 16.79 -16.54 -19.88
N ASP A 10 16.50 -17.83 -19.68
CA ASP A 10 16.80 -18.44 -18.38
C ASP A 10 18.31 -18.66 -18.35
N VAL A 11 19.03 -17.54 -18.18
CA VAL A 11 20.46 -17.58 -17.91
C VAL A 11 20.57 -17.86 -16.43
N ALA A 12 21.21 -19.00 -16.10
CA ALA A 12 21.67 -19.28 -14.74
C ALA A 12 22.25 -18.00 -14.12
N PRO A 13 21.96 -17.69 -12.85
CA PRO A 13 22.28 -16.40 -12.26
C PRO A 13 23.75 -16.05 -12.52
N GLN A 14 23.98 -15.10 -13.44
CA GLN A 14 25.33 -14.66 -13.76
C GLN A 14 25.78 -13.80 -12.58
N VAL A 15 26.55 -14.42 -11.69
CA VAL A 15 27.26 -13.70 -10.64
C VAL A 15 28.17 -12.70 -11.32
N LEU A 16 27.84 -11.42 -11.20
CA LEU A 16 28.60 -10.31 -11.76
C LEU A 16 29.96 -10.26 -11.06
N ARG A 17 31.02 -10.68 -11.75
CA ARG A 17 32.35 -10.91 -11.15
C ARG A 17 32.94 -9.63 -10.59
N GLY A 18 32.63 -8.48 -11.19
CA GLY A 18 33.05 -7.17 -10.67
C GLY A 18 32.33 -6.69 -9.41
N LEU A 19 31.29 -7.39 -8.92
CA LEU A 19 30.48 -6.99 -7.75
C LEU A 19 30.66 -7.90 -6.52
N GLN A 20 31.74 -8.68 -6.46
CA GLN A 20 32.02 -9.62 -5.37
C GLN A 20 32.09 -9.00 -3.97
N SER A 21 32.32 -7.68 -3.87
CA SER A 21 32.34 -6.94 -2.60
C SER A 21 30.94 -6.55 -2.09
N LEU A 22 29.91 -6.73 -2.90
CA LEU A 22 28.53 -6.40 -2.56
C LEU A 22 27.77 -7.63 -2.07
N ARG A 23 26.73 -7.41 -1.27
CA ARG A 23 25.86 -8.51 -0.86
C ARG A 23 25.00 -8.92 -2.04
N THR A 24 24.97 -10.23 -2.31
CA THR A 24 24.18 -10.81 -3.39
C THR A 24 23.13 -11.74 -2.83
N ARG A 25 21.98 -11.78 -3.50
CA ARG A 25 20.89 -12.69 -3.18
C ARG A 25 21.19 -14.08 -3.72
N ARG A 26 20.27 -15.02 -3.49
CA ARG A 26 20.36 -16.41 -3.98
C ARG A 26 20.42 -16.50 -5.51
N ASP A 27 19.89 -15.52 -6.22
CA ASP A 27 19.95 -15.39 -7.68
C ASP A 27 21.21 -14.66 -8.17
N GLY A 28 22.23 -14.47 -7.33
CA GLY A 28 23.49 -13.84 -7.69
C GLY A 28 23.41 -12.34 -7.99
N MET A 29 22.22 -11.73 -7.91
CA MET A 29 22.03 -10.30 -8.10
C MET A 29 22.34 -9.53 -6.82
N PRO A 30 22.84 -8.28 -6.91
CA PRO A 30 23.06 -7.45 -5.74
C PRO A 30 21.75 -7.20 -4.98
N PHE A 31 21.87 -6.97 -3.67
CA PHE A 31 20.73 -6.53 -2.86
C PHE A 31 20.14 -5.24 -3.43
N ARG A 32 18.83 -5.06 -3.32
CA ARG A 32 18.08 -3.93 -3.88
C ARG A 32 18.69 -2.57 -3.51
N LYS A 33 19.16 -2.42 -2.27
CA LYS A 33 19.84 -1.18 -1.84
C LYS A 33 21.14 -0.94 -2.61
N ASP A 34 21.98 -1.96 -2.72
CA ASP A 34 23.24 -1.89 -3.46
C ASP A 34 23.00 -1.68 -4.97
N THR A 35 21.93 -2.26 -5.55
CA THR A 35 21.50 -1.97 -6.92
C THR A 35 21.19 -0.48 -7.13
N TRP A 36 20.44 0.11 -6.20
CA TRP A 36 20.06 1.52 -6.27
C TRP A 36 21.27 2.45 -6.08
N ASP A 37 22.20 2.08 -5.20
CA ASP A 37 23.46 2.80 -5.00
C ASP A 37 24.37 2.69 -6.23
N LEU A 38 24.43 1.53 -6.89
CA LEU A 38 25.16 1.34 -8.15
C LEU A 38 24.58 2.24 -9.25
N PHE A 39 23.23 2.29 -9.33
CA PHE A 39 22.54 3.17 -10.25
C PHE A 39 22.83 4.65 -9.97
N GLY A 40 22.70 5.08 -8.71
CA GLY A 40 23.03 6.43 -8.27
C GLY A 40 24.46 6.83 -8.61
N SER A 41 25.41 5.96 -8.28
CA SER A 41 26.84 6.14 -8.58
C SER A 41 27.11 6.27 -10.07
N LEU A 42 26.45 5.43 -10.91
CA LEU A 42 26.62 5.51 -12.36
C LEU A 42 26.15 6.87 -12.88
N PHE A 43 24.96 7.31 -12.51
CA PHE A 43 24.39 8.57 -13.01
C PHE A 43 25.06 9.81 -12.41
N LEU A 44 25.69 9.70 -11.24
CA LEU A 44 26.57 10.74 -10.72
C LEU A 44 27.80 10.93 -11.63
N SER A 45 28.38 9.83 -12.12
CA SER A 45 29.52 9.87 -13.06
C SER A 45 29.13 10.18 -14.52
N LEU A 46 27.90 9.90 -14.90
CA LEU A 46 27.43 9.95 -16.29
C LEU A 46 26.85 11.32 -16.63
N LYS A 47 27.39 11.95 -17.69
CA LYS A 47 26.84 13.20 -18.23
C LYS A 47 25.62 12.93 -19.12
N ILE A 48 24.43 13.08 -18.53
CA ILE A 48 23.16 13.05 -19.27
C ILE A 48 22.91 14.38 -19.99
N GLY A 49 22.42 14.32 -21.23
CA GLY A 49 22.24 15.51 -22.06
C GLY A 49 21.45 15.24 -23.33
N ASN A 50 21.51 16.16 -24.30
CA ASN A 50 20.79 16.01 -25.57
C ASN A 50 21.53 15.08 -26.51
N ARG A 51 20.90 13.96 -26.90
CA ARG A 51 21.44 12.98 -27.85
C ARG A 51 20.64 12.96 -29.14
N LYS A 52 21.33 13.04 -30.28
CA LYS A 52 20.70 13.01 -31.60
C LYS A 52 20.91 11.65 -32.24
N GLN A 53 19.84 11.06 -32.77
CA GLN A 53 19.93 9.84 -33.57
C GLN A 53 18.80 9.79 -34.58
N THR A 54 19.16 9.72 -35.86
CA THR A 54 18.23 9.64 -37.00
C THR A 54 17.12 10.69 -36.92
N PHE A 55 17.49 11.96 -37.09
CA PHE A 55 16.59 13.14 -37.15
C PHE A 55 15.76 13.45 -35.90
N LYS A 56 15.85 12.67 -34.81
CA LYS A 56 15.25 12.97 -33.51
C LYS A 56 16.32 13.37 -32.48
N THR A 57 15.98 14.32 -31.62
CA THR A 57 16.78 14.72 -30.46
C THR A 57 16.07 14.26 -29.20
N PHE A 58 16.78 13.51 -28.36
CA PHE A 58 16.30 13.01 -27.08
C PHE A 58 16.98 13.83 -25.97
N ALA A 59 16.19 14.52 -25.17
CA ALA A 59 16.68 15.23 -24.00
C ALA A 59 16.98 14.25 -22.85
N TYR A 60 17.92 14.64 -21.97
CA TYR A 60 18.32 13.90 -20.77
C TYR A 60 18.64 12.42 -21.04
N ALA A 61 19.32 12.18 -22.15
CA ALA A 61 19.62 10.86 -22.67
C ALA A 61 21.13 10.57 -22.66
N PHE A 62 21.45 9.28 -22.74
CA PHE A 62 22.82 8.76 -22.81
C PHE A 62 22.88 7.56 -23.75
N THR A 63 24.09 7.22 -24.21
CA THR A 63 24.30 6.04 -25.07
C THR A 63 24.73 4.83 -24.24
N GLY A 64 24.40 3.62 -24.71
CA GLY A 64 24.85 2.39 -24.05
C GLY A 64 26.38 2.31 -23.91
N GLN A 65 27.12 2.82 -24.91
CA GLN A 65 28.59 2.91 -24.86
C GLN A 65 29.11 3.81 -23.73
N GLU A 66 28.47 4.96 -23.48
CA GLU A 66 28.87 5.85 -22.39
C GLU A 66 28.61 5.23 -21.02
N ALA A 67 27.48 4.54 -20.87
CA ALA A 67 27.17 3.82 -19.64
C ALA A 67 28.20 2.73 -19.34
N LEU A 68 28.56 1.91 -20.34
CA LEU A 68 29.59 0.87 -20.20
C LEU A 68 30.96 1.46 -19.83
N LYS A 69 31.33 2.60 -20.44
CA LYS A 69 32.58 3.30 -20.08
C LYS A 69 32.56 3.80 -18.64
N GLY A 70 31.42 4.26 -18.14
CA GLY A 70 31.24 4.66 -16.74
C GLY A 70 31.38 3.48 -15.78
N LEU A 71 30.79 2.33 -16.12
CA LEU A 71 30.86 1.10 -15.31
C LEU A 71 32.26 0.48 -15.24
N ALA A 72 33.11 0.71 -16.24
CA ALA A 72 34.49 0.23 -16.24
C ALA A 72 35.40 0.91 -15.19
N SER A 73 35.00 2.06 -14.63
CA SER A 73 35.78 2.79 -13.61
C SER A 73 34.87 3.52 -12.64
N LEU A 74 33.89 2.80 -12.09
CA LEU A 74 32.84 3.37 -11.26
C LEU A 74 33.37 3.71 -9.86
N LYS A 75 33.18 4.97 -9.44
CA LYS A 75 33.30 5.36 -8.03
C LYS A 75 31.96 5.06 -7.35
N PHE A 76 31.89 3.92 -6.67
CA PHE A 76 30.72 3.48 -5.94
C PHE A 76 30.58 4.23 -4.63
N VAL A 77 29.42 4.83 -4.43
CA VAL A 77 29.02 5.48 -3.17
C VAL A 77 27.85 4.70 -2.59
N ARG A 78 28.00 4.27 -1.33
CA ARG A 78 26.97 3.51 -0.62
C ARG A 78 26.14 4.44 0.26
N SER A 79 24.82 4.40 0.11
CA SER A 79 23.90 5.19 0.94
C SER A 79 23.89 4.70 2.39
N THR A 80 23.83 5.61 3.35
CA THR A 80 23.68 5.26 4.77
C THR A 80 22.21 5.00 5.07
N SER A 81 21.90 3.89 5.76
CA SER A 81 20.51 3.61 6.15
C SER A 81 20.06 4.61 7.22
N PRO A 82 18.84 5.19 7.12
CA PRO A 82 18.30 6.03 8.18
C PRO A 82 18.12 5.18 9.44
N GLY A 83 18.87 5.49 10.51
CA GLY A 83 18.82 4.79 11.80
C GLY A 83 20.15 4.26 12.34
N SER A 84 21.24 4.29 11.57
CA SER A 84 22.58 3.98 12.10
C SER A 84 23.12 5.19 12.88
N LYS A 85 23.21 5.07 14.21
CA LYS A 85 23.79 6.11 15.10
C LYS A 85 25.31 6.31 14.91
N ASN A 86 25.94 5.54 14.04
CA ASN A 86 27.32 5.71 13.63
C ASN A 86 27.33 6.21 12.18
N ALA A 87 27.10 7.51 12.00
CA ALA A 87 27.38 8.22 10.76
C ALA A 87 28.90 8.36 10.62
N THR A 88 29.58 7.27 10.28
CA THR A 88 31.03 7.26 10.10
C THR A 88 31.32 6.89 8.65
N THR A 89 31.66 7.92 7.87
CA THR A 89 32.30 7.90 6.54
C THR A 89 31.57 7.09 5.45
N SER A 90 30.92 7.77 4.51
CA SER A 90 30.55 7.20 3.21
C SER A 90 31.80 6.62 2.55
N GLY A 91 31.99 5.30 2.63
CA GLY A 91 33.13 4.63 2.02
C GLY A 91 32.97 4.61 0.52
N THR A 92 33.61 5.54 -0.20
CA THR A 92 33.71 5.46 -1.65
C THR A 92 34.57 4.26 -2.02
N MET A 93 34.00 3.29 -2.71
CA MET A 93 34.71 2.11 -3.23
C MET A 93 34.89 2.25 -4.74
N GLN A 94 36.01 1.78 -5.28
CA GLN A 94 36.16 1.67 -6.74
C GLN A 94 35.64 0.31 -7.20
N ILE A 95 34.67 0.31 -8.11
CA ILE A 95 34.12 -0.88 -8.76
C ILE A 95 34.50 -0.81 -10.25
N SER A 96 34.95 -1.93 -10.80
CA SER A 96 35.31 -2.05 -12.21
C SER A 96 34.57 -3.24 -12.80
N LEU A 97 33.68 -2.98 -13.75
CA LEU A 97 32.96 -4.01 -14.51
C LEU A 97 33.53 -4.11 -15.91
N ASP A 98 33.70 -5.33 -16.42
CA ASP A 98 34.01 -5.53 -17.82
C ASP A 98 32.77 -5.22 -18.71
N GLU A 99 32.94 -5.27 -20.03
CA GLU A 99 31.85 -4.95 -20.95
C GLU A 99 30.67 -5.93 -20.84
N VAL A 100 30.92 -7.18 -20.44
CA VAL A 100 29.89 -8.24 -20.33
C VAL A 100 29.08 -8.05 -19.05
N ASP A 101 29.75 -7.96 -17.90
CA ASP A 101 29.13 -7.68 -16.60
C ASP A 101 28.42 -6.32 -16.61
N GLY A 102 29.02 -5.31 -17.23
CA GLY A 102 28.42 -4.00 -17.41
C GLY A 102 27.15 -4.05 -18.26
N ALA A 103 27.15 -4.81 -19.36
CA ALA A 103 25.96 -5.00 -20.19
C ALA A 103 24.86 -5.75 -19.43
N ALA A 104 25.21 -6.75 -18.62
CA ALA A 104 24.28 -7.48 -17.77
C ALA A 104 23.64 -6.57 -16.69
N LEU A 105 24.44 -5.71 -16.04
CA LEU A 105 23.91 -4.73 -15.09
C LEU A 105 22.97 -3.70 -15.75
N MET A 106 23.31 -3.23 -16.96
CA MET A 106 22.43 -2.34 -17.72
C MET A 106 21.13 -3.03 -18.15
N GLN A 107 21.21 -4.31 -18.54
CA GLN A 107 20.04 -5.13 -18.81
C GLN A 107 19.14 -5.28 -17.57
N TYR A 108 19.76 -5.40 -16.39
CA TYR A 108 19.04 -5.44 -15.12
C TYR A 108 18.31 -4.13 -14.84
N PHE A 109 18.95 -2.97 -15.04
CA PHE A 109 18.29 -1.67 -14.92
C PHE A 109 17.13 -1.46 -15.91
N LEU A 110 17.24 -2.01 -17.13
CA LEU A 110 16.14 -2.03 -18.09
C LEU A 110 14.99 -2.92 -17.61
N ALA A 111 15.29 -4.14 -17.17
CA ALA A 111 14.30 -5.08 -16.67
C ALA A 111 13.57 -4.56 -15.41
N GLY A 112 14.26 -3.80 -14.57
CA GLY A 112 13.70 -3.13 -13.39
C GLY A 112 13.01 -1.79 -13.67
N HIS A 113 12.88 -1.38 -14.94
CA HIS A 113 12.27 -0.11 -15.36
C HIS A 113 12.93 1.13 -14.73
N MET A 114 14.24 1.09 -14.47
CA MET A 114 14.99 2.27 -13.98
C MET A 114 15.45 3.15 -15.14
N ILE A 115 15.69 2.53 -16.29
CA ILE A 115 15.95 3.16 -17.59
C ILE A 115 15.05 2.53 -18.66
N LYS A 116 14.90 3.22 -19.79
CA LYS A 116 14.20 2.72 -20.98
C LYS A 116 14.94 3.13 -22.24
N GLU A 117 14.76 2.36 -23.31
CA GLU A 117 15.23 2.78 -24.63
C GLU A 117 14.36 3.94 -25.15
N ALA A 118 14.99 4.94 -25.75
CA ALA A 118 14.30 6.19 -26.13
C ALA A 118 13.38 6.03 -27.36
N ARG A 119 13.55 4.95 -28.13
CA ARG A 119 12.86 4.71 -29.41
C ARG A 119 11.73 3.71 -29.33
N ASP A 120 11.90 2.69 -28.50
CA ASP A 120 10.99 1.57 -28.39
C ASP A 120 10.61 1.37 -26.92
N ASP A 121 9.35 1.05 -26.71
CA ASP A 121 8.76 0.77 -25.40
C ASP A 121 8.69 -0.76 -25.14
N GLY A 122 9.19 -1.56 -26.07
CA GLY A 122 9.31 -3.01 -25.94
C GLY A 122 10.50 -3.44 -25.08
N PRO A 123 10.42 -4.60 -24.38
CA PRO A 123 11.57 -5.18 -23.73
C PRO A 123 12.52 -5.69 -24.80
N LEU A 124 13.59 -4.92 -25.02
CA LEU A 124 14.68 -5.22 -25.93
C LEU A 124 15.94 -5.58 -25.14
N PRO A 125 16.81 -6.44 -25.69
CA PRO A 125 18.11 -6.67 -25.09
C PRO A 125 18.94 -5.38 -25.11
N PHE A 126 19.73 -5.17 -24.06
CA PHE A 126 20.62 -4.03 -23.96
C PHE A 126 21.57 -3.99 -25.16
N SER A 127 21.54 -2.86 -25.85
CA SER A 127 22.42 -2.56 -26.98
C SER A 127 23.30 -1.35 -26.66
N LYS A 128 24.60 -1.51 -26.93
CA LYS A 128 25.62 -0.45 -26.84
C LYS A 128 25.32 0.75 -27.75
N LYS A 129 24.68 0.51 -28.90
CA LYS A 129 24.41 1.53 -29.94
C LYS A 129 23.09 2.28 -29.72
N SER A 130 22.27 1.82 -28.77
CA SER A 130 20.98 2.41 -28.46
C SER A 130 21.12 3.62 -27.54
N ILE A 131 20.10 4.48 -27.59
CA ILE A 131 19.95 5.65 -26.72
C ILE A 131 18.95 5.31 -25.63
N TYR A 132 19.33 5.62 -24.39
CA TYR A 132 18.52 5.37 -23.21
C TYR A 132 18.16 6.66 -22.51
N GLN A 133 17.05 6.62 -21.79
CA GLN A 133 16.55 7.66 -20.91
C GLN A 133 16.21 7.07 -19.54
N ILE A 134 16.30 7.91 -18.51
CA ILE A 134 15.91 7.55 -17.15
C ILE A 134 14.38 7.56 -17.09
N THR A 135 13.77 6.56 -16.46
CA THR A 135 12.33 6.51 -16.24
C THR A 135 11.93 7.35 -15.03
N THR A 136 10.62 7.55 -14.82
CA THR A 136 10.10 8.17 -13.60
C THR A 136 10.58 7.45 -12.34
N LYS A 137 10.64 6.10 -12.35
CA LYS A 137 11.18 5.31 -11.25
C LYS A 137 12.66 5.56 -11.02
N GLY A 138 13.46 5.52 -12.08
CA GLY A 138 14.89 5.79 -11.99
C GLY A 138 15.16 7.16 -11.39
N LEU A 139 14.42 8.19 -11.82
CA LEU A 139 14.52 9.53 -11.26
C LEU A 139 14.18 9.58 -9.77
N ARG A 140 13.15 8.83 -9.32
CA ARG A 140 12.82 8.74 -7.89
C ARG A 140 13.90 8.07 -7.06
N ILE A 141 14.55 7.05 -7.61
CA ILE A 141 15.68 6.38 -6.96
C ILE A 141 16.86 7.36 -6.85
N LEU A 142 17.15 8.13 -7.90
CA LEU A 142 18.21 9.15 -7.86
C LEU A 142 17.93 10.27 -6.86
N GLU A 143 16.68 10.75 -6.78
CA GLU A 143 16.28 11.76 -5.80
C GLU A 143 16.52 11.28 -4.36
N GLY A 144 16.17 10.03 -4.06
CA GLY A 144 16.48 9.41 -2.76
C GLY A 144 17.99 9.29 -2.53
N PHE A 145 18.73 8.80 -3.52
CA PHE A 145 20.18 8.64 -3.42
C PHE A 145 20.94 9.95 -3.18
N ILE A 146 20.56 11.04 -3.87
CA ILE A 146 21.17 12.37 -3.69
C ILE A 146 20.90 12.89 -2.27
N GLY A 147 19.66 12.76 -1.79
CA GLY A 147 19.27 13.16 -0.43
C GLY A 147 19.95 12.34 0.66
N ASP A 148 20.02 11.02 0.49
CA ASP A 148 20.60 10.09 1.47
C ASP A 148 22.12 10.26 1.63
N ASN A 149 22.81 10.75 0.59
CA ASN A 149 24.27 10.95 0.63
C ASN A 149 24.70 12.42 0.75
N ALA A 150 23.76 13.38 0.75
CA ALA A 150 24.04 14.83 0.73
C ALA A 150 24.98 15.27 -0.40
N ILE A 151 24.89 14.64 -1.57
CA ILE A 151 25.76 14.91 -2.75
C ILE A 151 25.09 15.92 -3.70
N GLU A 152 24.44 16.94 -3.13
CA GLU A 152 23.69 17.91 -3.94
C GLU A 152 24.62 18.67 -4.90
N SER A 153 25.81 19.05 -4.45
CA SER A 153 26.79 19.83 -5.22
C SER A 153 27.50 19.06 -6.34
N GLU A 154 27.69 17.75 -6.22
CA GLU A 154 28.29 16.95 -7.31
C GLU A 154 27.21 16.45 -8.31
N GLY A 155 25.94 16.57 -7.94
CA GLY A 155 24.77 16.14 -8.69
C GLY A 155 24.04 17.25 -9.45
N ASP A 156 24.60 18.45 -9.62
CA ASP A 156 23.95 19.61 -10.25
C ASP A 156 23.29 19.26 -11.60
N HIS A 157 23.95 18.43 -12.43
CA HIS A 157 23.39 17.98 -13.71
C HIS A 157 22.16 17.07 -13.55
N LEU A 158 22.07 16.32 -12.45
CA LEU A 158 20.92 15.48 -12.10
C LEU A 158 19.78 16.31 -11.52
N VAL A 159 20.07 17.32 -10.70
CA VAL A 159 19.06 18.24 -10.16
C VAL A 159 18.28 18.92 -11.28
N ALA A 160 18.97 19.38 -12.33
CA ALA A 160 18.33 19.96 -13.51
C ALA A 160 17.36 18.99 -14.20
N VAL A 161 17.66 17.68 -14.21
CA VAL A 161 16.76 16.65 -14.77
C VAL A 161 15.57 16.41 -13.85
N LEU A 162 15.79 16.36 -12.53
CA LEU A 162 14.72 16.22 -11.54
C LEU A 162 13.70 17.37 -11.61
N CYS A 163 14.15 18.58 -11.92
CA CYS A 163 13.30 19.75 -12.11
C CYS A 163 12.38 19.67 -13.35
N THR A 164 12.65 18.78 -14.30
CA THR A 164 11.83 18.66 -15.53
C THR A 164 10.56 17.84 -15.37
N MET A 165 10.38 17.18 -14.22
CA MET A 165 9.23 16.33 -13.96
C MET A 165 8.04 17.12 -13.37
N PRO A 166 6.79 16.80 -13.77
CA PRO A 166 5.60 17.44 -13.21
C PRO A 166 5.50 17.19 -11.69
N SER A 167 5.12 18.24 -10.95
CA SER A 167 4.87 18.22 -9.51
C SER A 167 3.37 18.17 -9.22
N PRO A 168 2.87 17.36 -8.26
CA PRO A 168 3.63 16.45 -7.40
C PRO A 168 4.04 15.17 -8.14
N ARG A 169 5.32 14.81 -8.01
CA ARG A 169 5.84 13.58 -8.59
C ARG A 169 5.16 12.35 -7.92
N PRO A 170 4.90 11.24 -8.64
CA PRO A 170 4.33 10.03 -8.03
C PRO A 170 5.32 9.40 -7.04
N LYS A 171 4.87 9.04 -5.82
CA LYS A 171 5.72 8.38 -4.81
C LYS A 171 5.89 6.90 -5.19
N LEU A 172 7.14 6.40 -5.13
CA LEU A 172 7.43 4.97 -5.30
C LEU A 172 6.99 4.23 -4.04
N TRP A 173 6.23 3.15 -4.19
CA TRP A 173 5.84 2.33 -3.05
C TRP A 173 6.96 1.35 -2.70
N ARG A 174 7.46 1.42 -1.46
CA ARG A 174 8.55 0.57 -1.00
C ARG A 174 7.99 -0.69 -0.34
N LEU A 175 8.29 -1.83 -0.94
CA LEU A 175 8.08 -3.15 -0.38
C LEU A 175 9.10 -3.42 0.71
N GLU A 176 8.63 -3.97 1.82
CA GLU A 176 9.49 -4.46 2.89
C GLU A 176 10.27 -5.67 2.40
N ARG A 177 11.55 -5.73 2.78
CA ARG A 177 12.45 -6.82 2.42
C ARG A 177 13.13 -7.37 3.65
N ASP A 178 13.40 -8.67 3.63
CA ASP A 178 14.19 -9.31 4.65
C ASP A 178 15.65 -8.78 4.64
N VAL A 179 16.27 -8.71 5.80
CA VAL A 179 17.61 -8.10 5.95
C VAL A 179 18.73 -9.09 5.56
N GLU A 180 18.47 -10.39 5.64
CA GLU A 180 19.45 -11.44 5.43
C GLU A 180 19.51 -11.89 3.96
N ASP A 181 18.37 -12.02 3.28
CA ASP A 181 18.32 -12.50 1.89
C ASP A 181 17.76 -11.50 0.85
N ASP A 182 17.28 -10.33 1.30
CA ASP A 182 16.68 -9.27 0.47
C ASP A 182 15.46 -9.73 -0.35
N GLU A 183 14.79 -10.79 0.10
CA GLU A 183 13.50 -11.23 -0.46
C GLU A 183 12.38 -10.30 0.01
N ILE A 184 11.35 -10.15 -0.83
CA ILE A 184 10.18 -9.32 -0.48
C ILE A 184 9.37 -10.04 0.60
N ILE A 185 9.06 -9.35 1.69
CA ILE A 185 8.23 -9.91 2.76
C ILE A 185 6.78 -10.00 2.27
N VAL A 186 6.29 -11.23 2.18
CA VAL A 186 4.94 -11.52 1.68
C VAL A 186 3.98 -11.74 2.85
N ASN A 187 3.08 -10.80 3.04
CA ASN A 187 1.94 -10.90 3.96
C ASN A 187 0.64 -10.69 3.15
N PRO A 188 -0.44 -11.46 3.40
CA PRO A 188 -1.73 -11.25 2.74
C PRO A 188 -2.18 -9.78 2.72
N SER A 189 -1.97 -9.04 3.81
CA SER A 189 -2.31 -7.62 3.87
C SER A 189 -1.47 -6.78 2.90
N ILE A 190 -0.14 -6.98 2.87
CA ILE A 190 0.78 -6.26 1.98
C ILE A 190 0.40 -6.51 0.52
N ILE A 191 0.14 -7.76 0.16
CA ILE A 191 -0.24 -8.16 -1.20
C ILE A 191 -1.60 -7.58 -1.59
N THR A 192 -2.60 -7.65 -0.72
CA THR A 192 -3.93 -7.08 -0.99
C THR A 192 -3.85 -5.56 -1.19
N ASN A 193 -3.06 -4.84 -0.38
CA ASN A 193 -2.88 -3.40 -0.57
C ASN A 193 -2.12 -3.06 -1.86
N LEU A 194 -1.08 -3.84 -2.18
CA LEU A 194 -0.37 -3.70 -3.45
C LEU A 194 -1.33 -3.90 -4.63
N PHE A 195 -2.18 -4.93 -4.56
CA PHE A 195 -3.23 -5.17 -5.54
C PHE A 195 -4.21 -4.00 -5.62
N CYS A 196 -4.75 -3.49 -4.51
CA CYS A 196 -5.69 -2.38 -4.51
C CYS A 196 -5.10 -1.12 -5.16
N ARG A 197 -3.81 -0.88 -4.94
CA ARG A 197 -3.09 0.23 -5.58
C ARG A 197 -2.84 -0.02 -7.07
N ALA A 198 -2.61 -1.28 -7.47
CA ALA A 198 -2.49 -1.67 -8.87
C ALA A 198 -3.84 -1.62 -9.60
N ALA A 199 -4.92 -2.07 -8.99
CA ALA A 199 -6.27 -1.95 -9.53
C ALA A 199 -6.71 -0.49 -9.63
N GLY A 200 -6.32 0.33 -8.64
CA GLY A 200 -6.70 1.72 -8.55
C GLY A 200 -8.05 1.93 -7.86
N LYS A 201 -8.42 3.19 -7.64
CA LYS A 201 -9.70 3.56 -6.99
C LYS A 201 -10.92 3.30 -7.87
N ARG A 202 -10.71 3.25 -9.19
CA ARG A 202 -11.75 3.04 -10.22
C ARG A 202 -11.14 2.26 -11.40
N PRO A 203 -11.95 1.53 -12.18
CA PRO A 203 -11.51 0.87 -13.39
C PRO A 203 -10.80 1.84 -14.36
N ASN A 204 -9.58 1.51 -14.79
CA ASN A 204 -8.78 2.35 -15.67
C ASN A 204 -8.78 1.85 -17.13
N TYR A 205 -9.60 2.43 -18.00
CA TYR A 205 -9.71 2.02 -19.41
C TYR A 205 -8.93 2.87 -20.42
N THR A 206 -8.57 4.10 -20.06
CA THR A 206 -7.87 5.03 -20.96
C THR A 206 -6.59 5.52 -20.31
N PHE A 207 -5.54 5.71 -21.13
CA PHE A 207 -4.28 6.30 -20.65
C PHE A 207 -4.33 7.84 -20.61
N GLN A 208 -5.49 8.44 -20.91
CA GLN A 208 -5.61 9.89 -20.99
C GLN A 208 -5.52 10.47 -19.58
N ASN A 209 -4.39 11.12 -19.29
CA ASN A 209 -4.05 12.23 -18.38
C ASN A 209 -5.00 12.65 -17.23
N THR A 210 -5.89 11.80 -16.72
CA THR A 210 -6.91 12.14 -15.72
C THR A 210 -6.73 11.27 -14.48
N GLY A 211 -5.66 11.48 -13.71
CA GLY A 211 -5.59 11.14 -12.28
C GLY A 211 -5.91 9.70 -11.82
N THR A 212 -6.18 8.74 -12.72
CA THR A 212 -6.53 7.36 -12.36
C THR A 212 -5.26 6.55 -12.22
N SER A 213 -4.81 6.41 -10.98
CA SER A 213 -3.72 5.51 -10.58
C SER A 213 -4.21 4.06 -10.72
N GLY A 214 -3.74 3.30 -11.70
CA GLY A 214 -4.03 1.87 -11.81
C GLY A 214 -3.63 1.26 -13.15
N VAL A 215 -3.66 -0.07 -13.23
CA VAL A 215 -3.34 -0.89 -14.42
C VAL A 215 -4.36 -0.62 -15.52
N LYS A 216 -3.86 -0.45 -16.75
CA LYS A 216 -4.72 -0.27 -17.93
C LYS A 216 -5.51 -1.55 -18.22
N LEU A 217 -6.82 -1.43 -18.19
CA LEU A 217 -7.79 -2.46 -18.50
C LEU A 217 -8.06 -2.54 -20.01
N ILE A 218 -8.53 -3.70 -20.45
CA ILE A 218 -8.98 -3.97 -21.82
C ILE A 218 -10.42 -3.43 -21.96
N PRO A 219 -10.72 -2.60 -22.98
CA PRO A 219 -12.09 -2.14 -23.25
C PRO A 219 -13.08 -3.29 -23.42
N SER A 220 -14.34 -3.09 -23.02
CA SER A 220 -15.36 -4.13 -22.99
C SER A 220 -15.58 -4.82 -24.35
N ASP A 221 -15.53 -4.07 -25.45
CA ASP A 221 -15.71 -4.62 -26.81
C ASP A 221 -14.58 -5.58 -27.21
N GLU A 222 -13.33 -5.19 -26.93
CA GLU A 222 -12.15 -6.00 -27.20
C GLU A 222 -12.13 -7.24 -26.30
N ARG A 223 -12.41 -7.06 -25.00
CA ARG A 223 -12.57 -8.15 -24.03
C ARG A 223 -13.60 -9.17 -24.52
N ASN A 224 -14.79 -8.71 -24.92
CA ASN A 224 -15.86 -9.57 -25.41
C ASN A 224 -15.43 -10.33 -26.67
N SER A 225 -14.71 -9.68 -27.59
CA SER A 225 -14.13 -10.33 -28.77
C SER A 225 -13.18 -11.48 -28.41
N LEU A 226 -12.32 -11.27 -27.40
CA LEU A 226 -11.33 -12.25 -26.94
C LEU A 226 -11.97 -13.43 -26.20
N LEU A 227 -13.09 -13.22 -25.50
CA LEU A 227 -13.79 -14.27 -24.75
C LEU A 227 -14.80 -15.07 -25.58
N LYS A 228 -15.41 -14.47 -26.61
CA LYS A 228 -16.34 -15.13 -27.56
C LYS A 228 -15.89 -16.54 -28.02
N PRO A 229 -14.64 -16.75 -28.48
CA PRO A 229 -14.20 -18.08 -28.93
C PRO A 229 -14.08 -19.10 -27.79
N LEU A 230 -13.92 -18.68 -26.54
CA LEU A 230 -13.86 -19.57 -25.38
C LEU A 230 -15.27 -20.02 -24.98
N PHE A 231 -16.23 -19.09 -24.94
CA PHE A 231 -17.63 -19.42 -24.67
C PHE A 231 -18.23 -20.33 -25.74
N LYS A 232 -17.91 -20.10 -27.03
CA LYS A 232 -18.32 -21.01 -28.12
C LYS A 232 -17.79 -22.44 -27.98
N LYS A 233 -16.70 -22.63 -27.23
CA LYS A 233 -16.09 -23.93 -26.96
C LYS A 233 -16.55 -24.56 -25.64
N GLY A 234 -17.50 -23.94 -24.94
CA GLY A 234 -17.99 -24.40 -23.64
C GLY A 234 -16.97 -24.26 -22.51
N ALA A 235 -15.93 -23.42 -22.67
CA ALA A 235 -14.98 -23.17 -21.61
C ALA A 235 -15.58 -22.20 -20.56
N GLU A 236 -15.25 -22.43 -19.29
CA GLU A 236 -15.53 -21.51 -18.18
C GLU A 236 -14.25 -20.70 -17.86
N PRO A 237 -13.98 -19.59 -18.56
CA PRO A 237 -12.69 -18.89 -18.48
C PRO A 237 -12.37 -18.31 -17.10
N PHE A 238 -13.36 -18.19 -16.21
CA PHE A 238 -13.18 -17.60 -14.88
C PHE A 238 -13.47 -18.59 -13.74
N GLY A 239 -13.98 -19.79 -14.04
CA GLY A 239 -14.56 -20.70 -13.06
C GLY A 239 -15.62 -20.02 -12.18
N TRP A 240 -15.70 -20.42 -10.92
CA TRP A 240 -16.63 -19.86 -9.92
C TRP A 240 -16.18 -18.54 -9.29
N LYS A 241 -14.99 -18.02 -9.66
CA LYS A 241 -14.39 -16.83 -9.02
C LYS A 241 -14.98 -15.48 -9.51
N VAL A 242 -15.85 -15.54 -10.51
CA VAL A 242 -16.49 -14.39 -11.16
C VAL A 242 -17.96 -14.70 -11.37
N THR A 243 -18.84 -13.87 -10.80
CA THR A 243 -20.30 -14.04 -10.89
C THR A 243 -20.87 -13.40 -12.16
N LEU A 244 -20.35 -12.23 -12.56
CA LEU A 244 -20.88 -11.42 -13.66
C LEU A 244 -19.82 -11.16 -14.73
N VAL A 245 -19.75 -12.05 -15.72
CA VAL A 245 -18.81 -11.95 -16.86
C VAL A 245 -18.92 -10.60 -17.59
N GLU A 246 -20.14 -10.10 -17.79
CA GLU A 246 -20.40 -8.89 -18.56
C GLU A 246 -19.75 -7.64 -17.94
N THR A 247 -19.67 -7.59 -16.61
CA THR A 247 -19.07 -6.49 -15.84
C THR A 247 -17.64 -6.77 -15.41
N THR A 248 -17.06 -7.92 -15.82
CA THR A 248 -15.72 -8.32 -15.37
C THR A 248 -14.62 -7.51 -16.04
N HIS A 249 -13.70 -6.99 -15.23
CA HIS A 249 -12.60 -6.18 -15.71
C HIS A 249 -11.39 -7.04 -16.04
N CYS A 250 -10.88 -6.94 -17.27
CA CYS A 250 -9.73 -7.72 -17.73
C CYS A 250 -8.54 -6.81 -18.07
N PHE A 251 -7.33 -7.34 -17.93
CA PHE A 251 -6.08 -6.68 -18.31
C PHE A 251 -5.07 -7.69 -18.87
N GLN A 252 -4.09 -7.19 -19.61
CA GLN A 252 -2.99 -8.01 -20.13
C GLN A 252 -1.92 -8.19 -19.06
N ALA A 253 -1.37 -9.40 -18.91
CA ALA A 253 -0.37 -9.71 -17.88
C ALA A 253 0.81 -8.72 -17.87
N HIS A 254 1.35 -8.40 -19.05
CA HIS A 254 2.48 -7.47 -19.18
C HIS A 254 2.15 -6.04 -18.71
N LYS A 255 0.89 -5.60 -18.78
CA LYS A 255 0.48 -4.27 -18.28
C LYS A 255 0.53 -4.20 -16.76
N LEU A 256 0.17 -5.29 -16.09
CA LEU A 256 0.32 -5.42 -14.64
C LEU A 256 1.79 -5.43 -14.23
N LEU A 257 2.62 -6.23 -14.90
CA LEU A 257 4.06 -6.32 -14.59
C LEU A 257 4.76 -4.97 -14.78
N ASN A 258 4.48 -4.27 -15.89
CA ASN A 258 5.01 -2.94 -16.14
C ASN A 258 4.58 -1.96 -15.04
N TYR A 259 3.30 -1.97 -14.64
CA TYR A 259 2.81 -1.11 -13.56
C TYR A 259 3.55 -1.39 -12.24
N LEU A 260 3.68 -2.65 -11.85
CA LEU A 260 4.39 -3.01 -10.63
C LEU A 260 5.86 -2.54 -10.70
N CYS A 261 6.50 -2.69 -11.85
CA CYS A 261 7.87 -2.25 -12.03
C CYS A 261 8.02 -0.72 -12.04
N ASP A 262 7.06 0.02 -12.57
CA ASP A 262 7.11 1.49 -12.63
C ASP A 262 6.83 2.16 -11.29
N PHE A 263 5.94 1.59 -10.47
CA PHE A 263 5.39 2.26 -9.29
C PHE A 263 5.80 1.63 -7.94
N THR A 264 6.60 0.58 -7.94
CA THR A 264 7.04 -0.11 -6.72
C THR A 264 8.56 -0.32 -6.66
N SER A 265 9.08 -0.72 -5.51
CA SER A 265 10.49 -1.03 -5.30
C SER A 265 10.93 -2.43 -5.72
N VAL A 266 10.11 -3.16 -6.50
CA VAL A 266 10.58 -4.40 -7.16
C VAL A 266 11.77 -4.10 -8.06
N VAL A 267 12.74 -5.00 -8.12
CA VAL A 267 13.99 -4.80 -8.89
C VAL A 267 13.97 -5.47 -10.26
N SER A 268 13.05 -6.42 -10.49
CA SER A 268 12.97 -7.16 -11.75
C SER A 268 11.53 -7.53 -12.13
N MET A 269 11.35 -7.89 -13.40
CA MET A 269 10.09 -8.49 -13.89
C MET A 269 9.72 -9.78 -13.17
N ALA A 270 10.72 -10.57 -12.75
CA ALA A 270 10.50 -11.83 -12.04
C ALA A 270 9.83 -11.58 -10.69
N GLU A 271 10.37 -10.64 -9.89
CA GLU A 271 9.75 -10.26 -8.62
C GLU A 271 8.33 -9.70 -8.81
N ALA A 272 8.13 -8.87 -9.84
CA ALA A 272 6.79 -8.36 -10.15
C ALA A 272 5.82 -9.51 -10.51
N ALA A 273 6.30 -10.54 -11.19
CA ALA A 273 5.52 -11.72 -11.54
C ALA A 273 5.24 -12.62 -10.33
N GLU A 274 6.16 -12.74 -9.38
CA GLU A 274 5.94 -13.41 -8.10
C GLU A 274 4.88 -12.68 -7.26
N MET A 275 4.92 -11.35 -7.20
CA MET A 275 3.87 -10.56 -6.55
C MET A 275 2.52 -10.76 -7.24
N ALA A 276 2.49 -10.83 -8.57
CA ALA A 276 1.29 -11.12 -9.33
C ALA A 276 0.78 -12.56 -9.11
N ALA A 277 1.67 -13.53 -8.91
CA ALA A 277 1.31 -14.89 -8.52
C ALA A 277 0.67 -14.93 -7.14
N HIS A 278 1.10 -14.07 -6.21
CA HIS A 278 0.40 -13.88 -4.94
C HIS A 278 -0.99 -13.25 -5.09
N PHE A 279 -1.23 -12.40 -6.09
CA PHE A 279 -2.61 -11.93 -6.38
C PHE A 279 -3.51 -13.08 -6.83
N VAL A 280 -2.99 -14.03 -7.61
CA VAL A 280 -3.71 -15.25 -8.00
C VAL A 280 -3.96 -16.13 -6.76
N ARG A 281 -2.93 -16.33 -5.93
CA ARG A 281 -3.00 -17.11 -4.68
C ARG A 281 -4.06 -16.59 -3.73
N LEU A 282 -4.16 -15.27 -3.56
CA LEU A 282 -5.18 -14.64 -2.71
C LEU A 282 -6.54 -14.49 -3.38
N GLY A 283 -6.70 -15.02 -4.60
CA GLY A 283 -7.97 -15.01 -5.32
C GLY A 283 -8.41 -13.63 -5.81
N LEU A 284 -7.49 -12.65 -5.91
CA LEU A 284 -7.77 -11.27 -6.34
C LEU A 284 -7.87 -11.15 -7.86
N ILE A 285 -7.14 -12.00 -8.57
CA ILE A 285 -7.16 -12.10 -10.04
C ILE A 285 -7.20 -13.56 -10.47
N THR A 286 -7.71 -13.81 -11.68
CA THR A 286 -7.75 -15.15 -12.28
C THR A 286 -7.34 -15.10 -13.75
N LEU A 287 -6.72 -16.18 -14.25
CA LEU A 287 -6.32 -16.28 -15.65
C LEU A 287 -7.57 -16.54 -16.51
N ALA A 288 -7.86 -15.63 -17.44
CA ALA A 288 -9.04 -15.69 -18.30
C ALA A 288 -8.75 -16.29 -19.67
N VAL A 289 -7.64 -15.87 -20.28
CA VAL A 289 -7.24 -16.32 -21.62
C VAL A 289 -5.75 -16.60 -21.63
N ASP A 290 -5.40 -17.77 -22.14
CA ASP A 290 -4.04 -18.09 -22.54
C ASP A 290 -4.01 -18.56 -23.99
N ALA A 291 -3.88 -17.60 -24.91
CA ALA A 291 -3.89 -17.88 -26.34
C ALA A 291 -2.64 -18.64 -26.81
N LYS A 292 -1.53 -18.60 -26.06
CA LYS A 292 -0.23 -19.14 -26.50
C LYS A 292 0.17 -20.45 -25.83
N ALA A 293 -0.39 -20.82 -24.68
CA ALA A 293 -0.12 -22.14 -24.06
C ALA A 293 -0.49 -23.36 -24.94
N LYS A 294 -1.28 -23.17 -26.01
CA LYS A 294 -1.61 -24.25 -26.96
C LYS A 294 -0.54 -24.51 -28.03
N LYS A 295 0.40 -23.59 -28.23
CA LYS A 295 1.62 -23.82 -29.00
C LYS A 295 2.74 -24.00 -28.00
N ASN A 296 3.65 -24.93 -28.26
CA ASN A 296 4.71 -25.43 -27.38
C ASN A 296 5.79 -24.37 -26.99
N ASP A 297 5.42 -23.10 -26.84
CA ASP A 297 6.28 -21.99 -26.45
C ASP A 297 6.42 -22.01 -24.93
N SER A 298 7.65 -22.09 -24.44
CA SER A 298 8.01 -22.05 -23.01
C SER A 298 7.66 -20.67 -22.43
N VAL A 299 6.39 -20.46 -22.10
CA VAL A 299 5.93 -19.25 -21.41
C VAL A 299 6.45 -19.30 -19.96
N PRO A 300 7.07 -18.23 -19.44
CA PRO A 300 7.52 -18.21 -18.05
C PRO A 300 6.32 -18.22 -17.10
N VAL A 301 6.24 -19.29 -16.29
CA VAL A 301 5.23 -19.49 -15.25
C VAL A 301 5.90 -19.33 -13.89
N TYR A 302 5.39 -18.39 -13.10
CA TYR A 302 5.87 -18.10 -11.76
C TYR A 302 4.93 -18.76 -10.76
N LYS A 303 5.48 -19.64 -9.93
CA LYS A 303 4.74 -20.37 -8.90
C LYS A 303 5.17 -19.87 -7.53
N VAL A 304 4.20 -19.59 -6.68
CA VAL A 304 4.45 -19.14 -5.31
C VAL A 304 3.58 -19.91 -4.35
N ASN A 305 4.09 -20.13 -3.14
CA ASN A 305 3.36 -20.81 -2.08
C ASN A 305 3.17 -19.84 -0.89
N GLY A 306 2.20 -20.11 -0.04
CA GLY A 306 1.96 -19.34 1.17
C GLY A 306 0.90 -19.98 2.04
N TYR A 307 0.75 -19.45 3.26
CA TYR A 307 -0.27 -19.93 4.19
C TYR A 307 -1.67 -19.55 3.69
N ALA A 308 -2.55 -20.55 3.57
CA ALA A 308 -3.99 -20.36 3.36
C ALA A 308 -4.71 -20.62 4.69
N PRO A 309 -5.36 -19.62 5.30
CA PRO A 309 -6.15 -19.85 6.50
C PRO A 309 -7.34 -20.77 6.17
N SER A 310 -7.51 -21.82 6.96
CA SER A 310 -8.61 -22.78 6.81
C SER A 310 -9.96 -22.06 6.88
N GLY A 311 -10.74 -22.11 5.80
CA GLY A 311 -12.10 -21.55 5.74
C GLY A 311 -12.34 -20.49 4.66
N ASN A 312 -11.32 -19.96 3.98
CA ASN A 312 -11.51 -19.06 2.83
C ASN A 312 -11.17 -19.74 1.49
N PRO A 313 -12.17 -20.22 0.70
CA PRO A 313 -11.95 -20.86 -0.60
C PRO A 313 -11.33 -19.97 -1.68
N PHE A 314 -11.27 -18.64 -1.49
CA PHE A 314 -10.58 -17.74 -2.42
C PHE A 314 -9.07 -17.76 -2.27
N ILE A 315 -8.58 -18.10 -1.07
CA ILE A 315 -7.15 -18.15 -0.77
C ILE A 315 -6.66 -19.58 -0.98
N SER A 316 -5.76 -19.73 -1.92
CA SER A 316 -5.06 -20.99 -2.20
C SER A 316 -3.71 -21.01 -1.48
N GLU A 317 -3.19 -22.21 -1.22
CA GLU A 317 -1.83 -22.39 -0.69
C GLU A 317 -0.79 -22.08 -1.77
N ASP A 318 -1.12 -22.36 -3.03
CA ASP A 318 -0.32 -22.11 -4.21
C ASP A 318 -0.96 -21.06 -5.14
N GLY A 319 -0.12 -20.36 -5.90
CA GLY A 319 -0.55 -19.43 -6.93
C GLY A 319 0.36 -19.49 -8.14
N GLU A 320 -0.23 -19.50 -9.33
CA GLU A 320 0.50 -19.54 -10.59
C GLU A 320 0.20 -18.31 -11.46
N PHE A 321 1.24 -17.59 -11.86
CA PHE A 321 1.14 -16.47 -12.78
C PHE A 321 1.90 -16.72 -14.08
N ARG A 322 1.26 -16.46 -15.21
CA ARG A 322 1.80 -16.61 -16.56
C ARG A 322 2.13 -15.23 -17.11
N SER A 323 3.41 -14.96 -17.32
CA SER A 323 3.91 -13.65 -17.73
C SER A 323 3.79 -13.36 -19.24
N SER A 324 3.15 -14.24 -20.02
CA SER A 324 3.03 -14.08 -21.47
C SER A 324 2.37 -12.75 -21.83
N ARG A 325 2.88 -12.06 -22.87
CA ARG A 325 2.26 -10.83 -23.39
C ARG A 325 0.81 -11.04 -23.84
N SER A 326 0.44 -12.27 -24.23
CA SER A 326 -0.91 -12.64 -24.65
C SER A 326 -1.78 -13.21 -23.53
N ALA A 327 -1.23 -13.39 -22.31
CA ALA A 327 -2.03 -13.83 -21.17
C ALA A 327 -2.93 -12.68 -20.72
N ILE A 328 -4.21 -13.00 -20.55
CA ILE A 328 -5.24 -12.07 -20.09
C ILE A 328 -5.72 -12.54 -18.74
N TYR A 329 -5.67 -11.63 -17.78
CA TYR A 329 -6.18 -11.85 -16.44
C TYR A 329 -7.45 -11.03 -16.24
N ALA A 330 -8.35 -11.57 -15.43
CA ALA A 330 -9.53 -10.91 -14.95
C ALA A 330 -9.41 -10.63 -13.46
N ILE A 331 -9.96 -9.50 -13.04
CA ILE A 331 -10.16 -9.19 -11.62
C ILE A 331 -11.38 -9.99 -11.16
N THR A 332 -11.21 -10.76 -10.09
CA THR A 332 -12.28 -11.58 -9.50
C THR A 332 -13.25 -10.71 -8.70
N ASP A 333 -14.39 -11.29 -8.30
CA ASP A 333 -15.34 -10.59 -7.43
C ASP A 333 -14.69 -10.20 -6.09
N GLU A 334 -13.85 -11.07 -5.55
CA GLU A 334 -13.04 -10.80 -4.37
C GLU A 334 -12.06 -9.66 -4.60
N GLY A 335 -11.38 -9.62 -5.76
CA GLY A 335 -10.51 -8.51 -6.13
C GLY A 335 -11.26 -7.18 -6.21
N VAL A 336 -12.42 -7.14 -6.87
CA VAL A 336 -13.24 -5.91 -6.94
C VAL A 336 -13.69 -5.46 -5.55
N ARG A 337 -14.09 -6.41 -4.69
CA ARG A 337 -14.47 -6.16 -3.30
C ARG A 337 -13.34 -5.54 -2.49
N GLN A 338 -12.12 -6.08 -2.60
CA GLN A 338 -10.94 -5.56 -1.91
C GLN A 338 -10.53 -4.18 -2.44
N ALA A 339 -10.62 -3.96 -3.76
CA ALA A 339 -10.34 -2.67 -4.38
C ALA A 339 -11.40 -1.59 -4.09
N ASN A 340 -12.54 -1.97 -3.51
CA ASN A 340 -13.65 -1.10 -3.13
C ASN A 340 -14.15 -0.23 -4.29
N TRP A 341 -14.34 -0.83 -5.47
CA TRP A 341 -14.82 -0.10 -6.64
C TRP A 341 -16.30 0.29 -6.52
N PRO A 342 -16.66 1.54 -6.83
CA PRO A 342 -18.03 2.02 -6.69
C PRO A 342 -18.98 1.30 -7.66
N GLY A 343 -20.18 0.95 -7.19
CA GLY A 343 -21.23 0.33 -8.00
C GLY A 343 -21.15 -1.20 -8.13
N PHE A 344 -20.22 -1.85 -7.44
CA PHE A 344 -20.15 -3.31 -7.38
C PHE A 344 -21.09 -3.87 -6.30
N ASN A 345 -22.12 -4.62 -6.73
CA ASN A 345 -23.16 -5.18 -5.86
C ASN A 345 -23.17 -6.72 -5.86
N ALA A 346 -22.06 -7.40 -6.21
CA ALA A 346 -22.08 -8.86 -6.24
C ALA A 346 -22.21 -9.45 -4.82
N PRO A 347 -23.08 -10.45 -4.62
CA PRO A 347 -23.20 -11.14 -3.33
C PRO A 347 -21.88 -11.83 -2.97
N SER A 348 -21.56 -11.87 -1.67
CA SER A 348 -20.42 -12.63 -1.18
C SER A 348 -20.57 -14.10 -1.58
N LEU A 349 -19.62 -14.61 -2.35
CA LEU A 349 -19.51 -16.03 -2.71
C LEU A 349 -19.07 -16.92 -1.53
N LEU A 350 -18.72 -16.31 -0.38
CA LEU A 350 -18.54 -17.00 0.90
C LEU A 350 -19.89 -17.09 1.65
N PRO A 351 -20.27 -18.27 2.17
CA PRO A 351 -21.17 -18.29 3.31
C PRO A 351 -20.50 -17.54 4.47
N PRO A 352 -21.26 -16.82 5.32
CA PRO A 352 -20.68 -16.18 6.50
C PRO A 352 -19.93 -17.22 7.34
N PRO A 353 -18.83 -16.84 8.04
CA PRO A 353 -18.13 -17.76 8.91
C PRO A 353 -19.15 -18.38 9.88
N ILE A 354 -19.32 -19.70 9.79
CA ILE A 354 -20.23 -20.45 10.64
C ILE A 354 -19.72 -20.32 12.07
N THR A 355 -20.30 -19.40 12.82
CA THR A 355 -20.30 -19.49 14.27
C THR A 355 -21.33 -20.55 14.60
N MET A 356 -20.90 -21.70 15.10
CA MET A 356 -21.81 -22.70 15.65
C MET A 356 -22.49 -22.08 16.87
N VAL A 357 -23.67 -21.49 16.65
CA VAL A 357 -24.56 -21.10 17.74
C VAL A 357 -25.48 -22.30 17.98
N HIS A 358 -25.22 -23.04 19.06
CA HIS A 358 -26.24 -23.93 19.60
C HIS A 358 -27.31 -23.07 20.26
N SER A 359 -28.43 -22.87 19.58
CA SER A 359 -29.66 -22.44 20.22
C SER A 359 -30.88 -22.96 19.46
N ASN A 360 -31.72 -23.67 20.21
CA ASN A 360 -32.92 -24.36 19.75
C ASN A 360 -33.85 -23.44 18.95
N GLY A 361 -34.25 -23.92 17.77
CA GLY A 361 -35.44 -23.56 17.00
C GLY A 361 -35.88 -22.10 17.02
N THR A 362 -35.57 -21.35 15.95
CA THR A 362 -36.50 -20.94 14.87
C THR A 362 -35.70 -20.03 13.92
N SER A 363 -35.57 -20.41 12.64
CA SER A 363 -34.84 -19.62 11.64
C SER A 363 -35.65 -18.40 11.24
N VAL A 364 -35.21 -17.20 11.65
CA VAL A 364 -35.69 -15.92 11.10
C VAL A 364 -34.57 -15.37 10.22
N TYR A 365 -34.84 -15.27 8.92
CA TYR A 365 -33.99 -14.55 7.97
C TYR A 365 -33.84 -13.10 8.44
N SER A 366 -32.63 -12.71 8.83
CA SER A 366 -32.26 -11.30 9.03
C SER A 366 -31.38 -10.84 7.86
N PRO A 367 -31.56 -9.61 7.34
CA PRO A 367 -30.89 -9.17 6.12
C PRO A 367 -29.43 -8.77 6.41
N ILE A 368 -28.52 -9.30 5.58
CA ILE A 368 -27.23 -8.73 5.15
C ILE A 368 -26.39 -8.09 6.28
N SER A 369 -25.54 -8.89 6.94
CA SER A 369 -24.46 -8.37 7.79
C SER A 369 -23.34 -7.79 6.92
N GLU A 370 -23.10 -6.49 7.03
CA GLU A 370 -22.00 -5.80 6.35
C GLU A 370 -20.62 -6.35 6.75
N PRO A 371 -19.63 -6.35 5.83
CA PRO A 371 -18.26 -6.75 6.17
C PRO A 371 -17.69 -5.81 7.25
N ASN A 372 -17.14 -6.39 8.31
CA ASN A 372 -16.58 -5.73 9.50
C ASN A 372 -17.58 -5.03 10.45
N LEU A 373 -18.88 -5.02 10.14
CA LEU A 373 -19.89 -4.46 11.04
C LEU A 373 -20.31 -5.53 12.08
N ARG A 374 -19.80 -5.41 13.30
CA ARG A 374 -20.24 -6.24 14.43
C ARG A 374 -21.54 -5.69 15.01
N SER A 375 -22.52 -6.55 15.29
CA SER A 375 -23.74 -6.14 16.01
C SER A 375 -23.36 -5.58 17.37
N GLN A 376 -24.14 -4.62 17.87
CA GLN A 376 -23.84 -3.96 19.15
C GLN A 376 -23.86 -4.95 20.32
N GLU A 377 -24.68 -6.00 20.24
CA GLU A 377 -24.68 -7.13 21.18
C GLU A 377 -23.35 -7.90 21.16
N LEU A 378 -22.83 -8.24 19.99
CA LEU A 378 -21.55 -8.93 19.85
C LEU A 378 -20.37 -8.06 20.29
N VAL A 379 -20.40 -6.75 20.02
CA VAL A 379 -19.40 -5.80 20.52
C VAL A 379 -19.37 -5.84 22.05
N ASN A 380 -20.55 -5.77 22.69
CA ASN A 380 -20.66 -5.83 24.14
C ASN A 380 -20.19 -7.17 24.71
N GLU A 381 -20.51 -8.28 24.04
CA GLU A 381 -20.04 -9.62 24.43
C GLU A 381 -18.51 -9.72 24.39
N ILE A 382 -17.89 -9.22 23.32
CA ILE A 382 -16.43 -9.27 23.13
C ILE A 382 -15.72 -8.34 24.11
N MET A 383 -16.27 -7.15 24.36
CA MET A 383 -15.74 -6.22 25.34
C MET A 383 -15.77 -6.80 26.77
N ASN A 384 -16.85 -7.49 27.13
CA ASN A 384 -17.02 -8.11 28.43
C ASN A 384 -16.41 -9.52 28.55
N GLY A 385 -16.02 -10.11 27.42
CA GLY A 385 -15.38 -11.42 27.35
C GLY A 385 -13.96 -11.42 27.93
N VAL A 386 -13.39 -12.63 28.06
CA VAL A 386 -12.06 -12.84 28.66
C VAL A 386 -10.98 -12.02 27.97
N ASN A 387 -10.94 -12.03 26.64
CA ASN A 387 -9.95 -11.28 25.88
C ASN A 387 -10.18 -9.77 25.92
N GLY A 388 -11.43 -9.30 25.97
CA GLY A 388 -11.75 -7.88 26.15
C GLY A 388 -11.27 -7.35 27.50
N LYS A 389 -11.53 -8.10 28.58
CA LYS A 389 -11.01 -7.79 29.92
C LYS A 389 -9.48 -7.77 29.96
N ARG A 390 -8.83 -8.73 29.31
CA ARG A 390 -7.35 -8.79 29.20
C ARG A 390 -6.80 -7.60 28.41
N LEU A 391 -7.43 -7.25 27.28
CA LEU A 391 -7.05 -6.07 26.49
C LEU A 391 -7.13 -4.80 27.32
N LYS A 392 -8.22 -4.62 28.08
CA LYS A 392 -8.40 -3.46 28.95
C LYS A 392 -7.27 -3.34 29.97
N LYS A 393 -6.93 -4.45 30.65
CA LYS A 393 -5.76 -4.50 31.55
C LYS A 393 -4.45 -4.15 30.83
N PHE A 394 -4.25 -4.63 29.60
CA PHE A 394 -3.03 -4.31 28.83
C PHE A 394 -2.93 -2.83 28.51
N ILE A 395 -4.04 -2.18 28.14
CA ILE A 395 -4.10 -0.75 27.80
C ILE A 395 -3.92 0.12 29.05
N GLU A 396 -4.51 -0.26 30.19
CA GLU A 396 -4.43 0.49 31.45
C GLU A 396 -3.02 0.46 32.07
N GLY A 397 -2.32 -0.67 32.01
CA GLY A 397 -0.98 -0.79 32.60
C GLY A 397 0.10 -0.15 31.72
N SER A 398 0.87 0.80 32.27
CA SER A 398 1.96 1.48 31.52
C SER A 398 2.99 0.49 30.91
N ASN A 399 3.45 -0.49 31.70
CA ASN A 399 4.43 -1.48 31.27
C ASN A 399 3.83 -2.53 30.31
N THR A 400 2.59 -2.96 30.54
CA THR A 400 1.88 -3.92 29.69
C THR A 400 1.49 -3.30 28.35
N ARG A 401 1.13 -2.02 28.35
CA ARG A 401 0.84 -1.23 27.16
C ARG A 401 2.08 -1.08 26.31
N ALA A 402 3.24 -0.79 26.90
CA ALA A 402 4.51 -0.72 26.17
C ALA A 402 4.86 -2.05 25.49
N LEU A 403 4.67 -3.18 26.19
CA LEU A 403 4.88 -4.52 25.64
C LEU A 403 3.91 -4.86 24.51
N PHE A 404 2.63 -4.57 24.71
CA PHE A 404 1.61 -4.79 23.70
C PHE A 404 1.85 -3.90 22.47
N SER A 405 2.26 -2.64 22.68
CA SER A 405 2.65 -1.73 21.61
C SER A 405 3.87 -2.23 20.83
N GLU A 406 4.88 -2.78 21.52
CA GLU A 406 6.04 -3.38 20.87
C GLU A 406 5.65 -4.60 20.03
N PHE A 407 4.76 -5.45 20.54
CA PHE A 407 4.21 -6.58 19.80
C PHE A 407 3.45 -6.12 18.55
N LEU A 408 2.53 -5.16 18.69
CA LEU A 408 1.79 -4.61 17.56
C LEU A 408 2.70 -3.90 16.56
N ARG A 409 3.82 -3.32 17.01
CA ARG A 409 4.82 -2.70 16.11
C ARG A 409 5.54 -3.74 15.26
N LYS A 410 5.86 -4.92 15.81
CA LYS A 410 6.43 -6.05 15.03
C LYS A 410 5.44 -6.59 14.00
N GLU A 411 4.15 -6.55 14.31
CA GLU A 411 3.06 -6.96 13.40
C GLU A 411 2.60 -5.83 12.45
N SER A 412 3.26 -4.67 12.47
CA SER A 412 2.89 -3.48 11.68
C SER A 412 1.44 -3.00 11.92
N CYS A 413 0.91 -3.22 13.12
CA CYS A 413 -0.46 -2.86 13.54
C CYS A 413 -0.51 -1.90 14.76
N ALA A 414 0.62 -1.30 15.16
CA ALA A 414 0.68 -0.37 16.31
C ALA A 414 -0.25 0.85 16.16
N TYR A 415 -0.61 1.21 14.93
CA TYR A 415 -1.55 2.29 14.64
C TYR A 415 -2.97 2.00 15.17
N LEU A 416 -3.38 0.73 15.31
CA LEU A 416 -4.68 0.35 15.87
C LEU A 416 -4.82 0.81 17.32
N LEU A 417 -3.76 0.56 18.11
CA LEU A 417 -3.71 0.98 19.51
C LEU A 417 -3.55 2.49 19.64
N SER A 418 -2.73 3.11 18.79
CA SER A 418 -2.52 4.57 18.79
C SER A 418 -3.82 5.31 18.49
N PHE A 419 -4.56 4.89 17.46
CA PHE A 419 -5.88 5.42 17.15
C PHE A 419 -6.86 5.27 18.33
N TRP A 420 -6.87 4.09 18.97
CA TRP A 420 -7.76 3.85 20.10
C TRP A 420 -7.49 4.82 21.26
N ILE A 421 -6.21 5.10 21.54
CA ILE A 421 -5.78 6.04 22.58
C ILE A 421 -6.15 7.48 22.18
N ASP A 422 -5.86 7.91 20.96
CA ASP A 422 -6.15 9.28 20.50
C ASP A 422 -7.65 9.60 20.53
N VAL A 423 -8.51 8.61 20.22
CA VAL A 423 -9.97 8.77 20.35
C VAL A 423 -10.41 8.81 21.82
N GLU A 424 -9.78 8.03 22.70
CA GLU A 424 -10.09 8.06 24.13
C GLU A 424 -9.69 9.39 24.77
N ASP A 425 -8.52 9.93 24.39
CA ASP A 425 -8.04 11.24 24.82
C ASP A 425 -8.97 12.36 24.33
N LEU A 426 -9.41 12.30 23.06
CA LEU A 426 -10.41 13.24 22.52
C LEU A 426 -11.72 13.21 23.33
N LYS A 427 -12.20 12.01 23.69
CA LYS A 427 -13.42 11.84 24.50
C LYS A 427 -13.26 12.40 25.92
N ASN A 428 -12.09 12.22 26.52
CA ASN A 428 -11.80 12.74 27.87
C ASN A 428 -11.72 14.26 27.86
N GLU A 429 -11.03 14.85 26.88
CA GLU A 429 -10.95 16.31 26.73
C GLU A 429 -12.31 16.95 26.45
N LEU A 430 -13.17 16.31 25.65
CA LEU A 430 -14.54 16.77 25.45
C LEU A 430 -15.32 16.79 26.78
N LYS A 431 -15.23 15.70 27.56
CA LYS A 431 -15.90 15.60 28.87
C LYS A 431 -15.38 16.64 29.87
N GLU A 432 -14.08 16.88 29.88
CA GLU A 432 -13.45 17.91 30.73
C GLU A 432 -13.92 19.31 30.31
N SER A 433 -13.95 19.59 29.01
CA SER A 433 -14.49 20.84 28.45
C SER A 433 -15.97 21.04 28.81
N SER A 434 -16.80 20.00 28.76
CA SER A 434 -18.22 20.09 29.14
C SER A 434 -18.44 20.27 30.65
N ARG A 435 -17.48 19.87 31.49
CA ARG A 435 -17.56 19.99 32.97
C ARG A 435 -17.15 21.36 33.51
N MET A 436 -16.48 22.20 32.71
CA MET A 436 -16.09 23.56 33.12
C MET A 436 -17.23 24.59 33.00
N LEU A 437 -18.46 24.16 32.70
CA LEU A 437 -19.67 24.98 32.78
C LEU A 437 -20.12 25.06 34.26
N PRO A 438 -20.13 26.24 34.92
CA PRO A 438 -20.67 26.37 36.26
C PRO A 438 -22.20 26.25 36.22
N GLU A 439 -22.77 25.21 36.81
CA GLU A 439 -24.18 25.22 37.23
C GLU A 439 -24.32 26.22 38.39
N ILE A 440 -24.81 27.42 38.10
CA ILE A 440 -25.24 28.35 39.15
C ILE A 440 -26.63 27.87 39.63
N PRO A 441 -26.80 27.51 40.91
CA PRO A 441 -28.12 27.13 41.42
C PRO A 441 -29.08 28.34 41.39
N PRO A 442 -30.40 28.12 41.18
CA PRO A 442 -31.34 29.22 41.08
C PRO A 442 -31.49 29.91 42.43
N VAL A 443 -31.04 31.16 42.53
CA VAL A 443 -31.34 32.02 43.69
C VAL A 443 -32.81 32.43 43.59
N ALA A 444 -33.61 31.99 44.57
CA ALA A 444 -35.01 32.35 44.68
C ALA A 444 -35.18 33.86 44.94
N GLY A 445 -36.01 34.54 44.14
CA GLY A 445 -36.60 35.84 44.53
C GLY A 445 -36.20 37.10 43.74
N SER A 446 -35.83 37.03 42.46
CA SER A 446 -35.64 38.25 41.64
C SER A 446 -36.57 38.29 40.43
N SER A 447 -37.59 39.14 40.48
CA SER A 447 -38.49 39.46 39.36
C SER A 447 -37.79 40.41 38.40
N ARG A 448 -36.94 39.88 37.50
CA ARG A 448 -36.56 40.56 36.26
C ARG A 448 -36.58 39.56 35.11
N THR A 449 -37.17 40.01 34.01
CA THR A 449 -37.35 39.33 32.71
C THR A 449 -36.11 38.53 32.30
N PRO A 450 -36.25 37.37 31.62
CA PRO A 450 -35.10 36.59 31.17
C PRO A 450 -34.34 37.41 30.13
N MET A 451 -33.21 37.96 30.52
CA MET A 451 -32.21 38.48 29.58
C MET A 451 -31.68 37.25 28.83
N GLU A 452 -31.89 37.27 27.52
CA GLU A 452 -31.41 36.28 26.56
C GLU A 452 -29.94 35.94 26.86
N ARG A 453 -29.65 34.67 27.11
CA ARG A 453 -28.28 34.20 27.36
C ARG A 453 -27.44 34.54 26.14
N MET A 454 -26.53 35.51 26.27
CA MET A 454 -25.43 35.63 25.32
C MET A 454 -24.64 34.31 25.34
N PRO A 455 -24.34 33.69 24.19
CA PRO A 455 -23.49 32.51 24.13
C PRO A 455 -22.12 32.93 24.64
N SER A 456 -21.72 32.34 25.77
CA SER A 456 -20.42 32.54 26.39
C SER A 456 -19.31 32.17 25.40
N GLN A 457 -18.62 33.18 24.89
CA GLN A 457 -17.41 33.06 24.09
C GLN A 457 -16.33 32.36 24.93
N GLN A 458 -16.08 31.08 24.68
CA GLN A 458 -14.93 30.35 25.21
C GLN A 458 -14.10 29.81 24.04
N HIS A 459 -12.80 30.10 24.04
CA HIS A 459 -11.87 29.79 22.96
C HIS A 459 -11.63 28.28 22.80
N HIS A 460 -12.36 27.60 21.91
CA HIS A 460 -12.23 26.16 21.62
C HIS A 460 -11.17 25.81 20.55
N GLY A 461 -10.08 26.59 20.43
CA GLY A 461 -9.11 26.49 19.32
C GLY A 461 -8.50 25.09 19.06
N PRO A 462 -7.85 24.43 20.04
CA PRO A 462 -7.16 23.15 19.81
C PRO A 462 -8.10 21.93 19.79
N LEU A 463 -9.24 21.98 20.49
CA LEU A 463 -10.20 20.87 20.55
C LEU A 463 -10.94 20.68 19.22
N ASN A 464 -11.26 21.79 18.53
CA ASN A 464 -11.99 21.75 17.27
C ASN A 464 -11.17 21.20 16.09
N SER A 465 -9.84 21.30 16.14
CA SER A 465 -8.96 20.80 15.07
C SER A 465 -8.59 19.32 15.23
N ARG A 466 -8.64 18.77 16.45
CA ARG A 466 -8.24 17.39 16.75
C ARG A 466 -8.98 16.30 15.97
N PRO A 467 -10.32 16.34 15.82
CA PRO A 467 -11.03 15.34 15.02
C PRO A 467 -10.50 15.26 13.58
N PHE A 468 -10.20 16.41 12.96
CA PHE A 468 -9.61 16.46 11.63
C PHE A 468 -8.19 15.92 11.59
N LEU A 469 -7.38 16.16 12.63
CA LEU A 469 -6.04 15.58 12.76
C LEU A 469 -6.10 14.05 12.86
N ILE A 470 -6.98 13.50 13.69
CA ILE A 470 -7.19 12.04 13.81
C ILE A 470 -7.66 11.46 12.48
N HIS A 471 -8.59 12.11 11.79
CA HIS A 471 -9.03 11.70 10.46
C HIS A 471 -7.89 11.69 9.44
N ASN A 472 -7.10 12.76 9.39
CA ASN A 472 -5.98 12.91 8.45
C ASN A 472 -4.87 11.92 8.72
N LEU A 473 -4.62 11.63 10.00
CA LEU A 473 -3.57 10.73 10.42
C LEU A 473 -3.94 9.27 10.15
N TYR A 474 -5.15 8.82 10.49
CA TYR A 474 -5.49 7.39 10.49
C TYR A 474 -6.54 6.94 9.46
N LEU A 475 -7.45 7.81 9.04
CA LEU A 475 -8.66 7.42 8.30
C LEU A 475 -8.67 7.92 6.85
N THR A 476 -7.80 8.86 6.52
CA THR A 476 -7.68 9.40 5.17
C THR A 476 -7.13 8.33 4.21
N PRO A 477 -7.62 8.23 2.96
CA PRO A 477 -7.12 7.27 1.98
C PRO A 477 -5.62 7.40 1.62
N SER A 478 -5.00 8.50 2.05
CA SER A 478 -3.58 8.81 1.89
C SER A 478 -2.75 8.54 3.14
N SER A 479 -3.39 8.16 4.25
CA SER A 479 -2.69 7.80 5.48
C SER A 479 -1.86 6.55 5.29
N GLU A 480 -0.71 6.49 5.95
CA GLU A 480 0.16 5.30 5.97
C GLU A 480 -0.46 4.16 6.79
N PHE A 481 -1.49 4.47 7.58
CA PHE A 481 -2.19 3.56 8.47
C PHE A 481 -3.42 2.96 7.77
N GLN A 482 -3.48 1.64 7.67
CA GLN A 482 -4.52 0.92 6.93
C GLN A 482 -5.81 0.73 7.75
N LEU A 483 -6.10 1.64 8.68
CA LEU A 483 -7.22 1.54 9.61
C LEU A 483 -8.57 1.46 8.88
N ALA A 484 -8.70 2.14 7.75
CA ALA A 484 -9.90 2.12 6.91
C ALA A 484 -10.30 0.72 6.41
N ASN A 485 -9.36 -0.24 6.34
CA ASN A 485 -9.65 -1.62 5.92
C ASN A 485 -10.40 -2.41 7.01
N TRP A 486 -10.24 -2.03 8.27
CA TRP A 486 -10.82 -2.71 9.44
C TRP A 486 -12.19 -2.12 9.85
N ILE A 487 -12.61 -1.03 9.21
CA ILE A 487 -13.83 -0.29 9.55
C ILE A 487 -14.93 -0.62 8.54
N ALA A 488 -16.14 -0.85 9.06
CA ALA A 488 -17.32 -1.08 8.24
C ALA A 488 -17.54 0.05 7.21
N PRO A 489 -17.87 -0.28 5.95
CA PRO A 489 -18.09 0.72 4.90
C PRO A 489 -19.12 1.79 5.29
N THR A 490 -20.18 1.45 6.02
CA THR A 490 -21.18 2.42 6.49
C THR A 490 -20.64 3.44 7.46
N LEU A 491 -19.81 3.03 8.42
CA LEU A 491 -19.18 3.95 9.37
C LEU A 491 -18.22 4.90 8.65
N ARG A 492 -17.50 4.41 7.63
CA ARG A 492 -16.63 5.25 6.80
C ARG A 492 -17.43 6.29 6.01
N THR A 493 -18.52 5.87 5.38
CA THR A 493 -19.42 6.78 4.65
C THR A 493 -20.09 7.80 5.57
N ALA A 494 -20.53 7.37 6.75
CA ALA A 494 -21.13 8.25 7.75
C ALA A 494 -20.13 9.29 8.29
N LEU A 495 -18.90 8.88 8.58
CA LEU A 495 -17.82 9.78 8.97
C LEU A 495 -17.50 10.79 7.86
N HIS A 496 -17.38 10.30 6.62
CA HIS A 496 -17.05 11.15 5.48
C HIS A 496 -18.14 12.20 5.23
N LYS A 497 -19.42 11.77 5.22
CA LYS A 497 -20.57 12.66 5.02
C LYS A 497 -20.62 13.77 6.07
N MET A 498 -20.41 13.42 7.34
CA MET A 498 -20.47 14.41 8.41
C MET A 498 -19.24 15.33 8.41
N LEU A 499 -18.05 14.85 8.07
CA LEU A 499 -16.88 15.71 7.88
C LEU A 499 -17.08 16.68 6.70
N GLU A 500 -17.75 16.25 5.63
CA GLU A 500 -18.11 17.09 4.48
C GLU A 500 -19.15 18.15 4.87
N GLU A 501 -20.22 17.78 5.58
CA GLU A 501 -21.23 18.72 6.10
C GLU A 501 -20.61 19.76 7.04
N VAL A 502 -19.69 19.34 7.91
CA VAL A 502 -18.95 20.22 8.82
C VAL A 502 -18.02 21.16 8.04
N LEU A 503 -17.28 20.66 7.05
CA LEU A 503 -16.36 21.46 6.24
C LEU A 503 -17.11 22.46 5.36
N GLU A 504 -18.26 22.08 4.80
CA GLU A 504 -19.14 22.95 4.03
C GLU A 504 -19.70 24.06 4.93
N THR A 505 -20.15 23.73 6.15
CA THR A 505 -20.61 24.72 7.14
C THR A 505 -19.51 25.71 7.51
N LEU A 506 -18.28 25.23 7.75
CA LEU A 506 -17.13 26.08 8.08
C LEU A 506 -16.71 26.97 6.90
N THR A 507 -16.77 26.45 5.68
CA THR A 507 -16.42 27.18 4.45
C THR A 507 -17.46 28.26 4.14
N ASN A 508 -18.75 27.93 4.27
CA ASN A 508 -19.83 28.90 4.10
C ASN A 508 -19.75 30.03 5.15
N ARG A 509 -19.37 29.72 6.39
CA ARG A 509 -19.09 30.75 7.42
C ARG A 509 -17.85 31.59 7.10
N ALA A 510 -16.78 30.98 6.62
CA ALA A 510 -15.56 31.70 6.21
C ALA A 510 -15.81 32.66 5.04
N LEU A 511 -16.68 32.30 4.09
CA LEU A 511 -17.08 33.16 2.97
C LEU A 511 -17.97 34.34 3.41
N ILE A 512 -18.74 34.19 4.48
CA ILE A 512 -19.59 35.27 5.04
C ILE A 512 -18.75 36.24 5.90
N ALA A 513 -17.69 35.75 6.54
CA ALA A 513 -16.86 36.53 7.45
C ALA A 513 -15.88 37.50 6.79
N ASP A 514 -15.77 37.51 5.46
CA ASP A 514 -15.05 38.56 4.71
C ASP A 514 -15.72 39.95 4.86
N MET A 515 -16.89 40.03 5.54
CA MET A 515 -17.62 41.28 5.82
C MET A 515 -17.54 41.79 7.27
N GLU A 516 -17.18 40.97 8.27
CA GLU A 516 -16.99 41.41 9.68
C GLU A 516 -15.94 40.55 10.43
N PRO A 517 -14.94 41.14 11.11
CA PRO A 517 -13.75 40.42 11.57
C PRO A 517 -13.87 39.77 12.96
N GLN A 518 -14.98 39.12 13.32
CA GLN A 518 -15.10 38.56 14.68
C GLN A 518 -15.47 37.09 14.87
N GLU A 519 -15.86 36.31 13.86
CA GLU A 519 -16.36 34.95 14.12
C GLU A 519 -16.01 33.93 13.03
N THR A 520 -14.75 33.47 12.98
CA THR A 520 -14.38 32.37 12.07
C THR A 520 -13.52 31.33 12.77
N SER A 521 -14.03 30.10 12.86
CA SER A 521 -13.30 28.81 12.98
C SER A 521 -13.67 27.89 14.15
N THR A 522 -14.79 28.08 14.86
CA THR A 522 -15.21 27.10 15.88
C THR A 522 -16.32 26.18 15.39
N LEU A 523 -16.13 24.87 15.56
CA LEU A 523 -17.18 23.86 15.42
C LEU A 523 -18.29 24.15 16.42
N ASP A 524 -19.54 23.95 16.03
CA ASP A 524 -20.64 23.95 16.98
C ASP A 524 -20.52 22.73 17.91
N SER A 525 -20.82 22.87 19.20
CA SER A 525 -20.68 21.80 20.19
C SER A 525 -21.50 20.55 19.81
N SER A 526 -22.65 20.75 19.17
CA SER A 526 -23.51 19.67 18.67
C SER A 526 -22.86 18.84 17.55
N GLN A 527 -22.10 19.49 16.66
CA GLN A 527 -21.39 18.84 15.55
C GLN A 527 -20.19 18.04 16.06
N LEU A 528 -19.49 18.57 17.07
CA LEU A 528 -18.38 17.88 17.71
C LEU A 528 -18.83 16.61 18.46
N GLU A 529 -19.97 16.67 19.16
CA GLU A 529 -20.57 15.51 19.83
C GLU A 529 -21.00 14.42 18.83
N ALA A 530 -21.63 14.80 17.72
CA ALA A 530 -21.99 13.86 16.66
C ALA A 530 -20.74 13.19 16.05
N LEU A 531 -19.67 13.96 15.82
CA LEU A 531 -18.38 13.48 15.33
C LEU A 531 -17.72 12.47 16.25
N VAL A 532 -17.68 12.79 17.54
CA VAL A 532 -17.16 11.89 18.57
C VAL A 532 -18.01 10.62 18.68
N GLY A 533 -19.33 10.70 18.47
CA GLY A 533 -20.21 9.52 18.42
C GLY A 533 -19.85 8.55 17.29
N ILE A 534 -19.43 9.03 16.12
CA ILE A 534 -18.94 8.14 15.04
C ILE A 534 -17.56 7.56 15.41
N TYR A 535 -16.66 8.37 15.96
CA TYR A 535 -15.36 7.89 16.43
C TYR A 535 -15.49 6.81 17.51
N ASP A 536 -16.44 6.93 18.43
CA ASP A 536 -16.70 5.93 19.48
C ASP A 536 -17.11 4.57 18.88
N ARG A 537 -17.97 4.59 17.86
CA ARG A 537 -18.35 3.36 17.13
C ARG A 537 -17.18 2.73 16.40
N ILE A 538 -16.30 3.55 15.80
CA ILE A 538 -15.08 3.07 15.14
C ILE A 538 -14.09 2.51 16.18
N GLN A 539 -13.90 3.22 17.28
CA GLN A 539 -13.04 2.81 18.41
C GLN A 539 -13.49 1.46 18.98
N ALA A 540 -14.79 1.23 19.10
CA ALA A 540 -15.35 -0.06 19.54
C ALA A 540 -15.02 -1.21 18.57
N GLN A 541 -15.08 -0.97 17.25
CA GLN A 541 -14.66 -1.97 16.26
C GLN A 541 -13.17 -2.28 16.36
N VAL A 542 -12.32 -1.25 16.50
CA VAL A 542 -10.88 -1.40 16.66
C VAL A 542 -10.55 -2.18 17.93
N PHE A 543 -11.24 -1.90 19.04
CA PHE A 543 -11.11 -2.65 20.29
C PHE A 543 -11.43 -4.15 20.08
N CYS A 544 -12.53 -4.42 19.39
CA CYS A 544 -12.95 -5.77 19.07
C CYS A 544 -11.95 -6.54 18.18
N VAL A 545 -11.29 -5.86 17.24
CA VAL A 545 -10.21 -6.43 16.42
C VAL A 545 -8.99 -6.74 17.29
N LEU A 546 -8.54 -5.79 18.12
CA LEU A 546 -7.43 -5.99 19.06
C LEU A 546 -7.70 -7.17 20.01
N ALA A 547 -8.92 -7.28 20.54
CA ALA A 547 -9.31 -8.31 21.49
C ALA A 547 -9.41 -9.71 20.87
N VAL A 548 -9.92 -9.82 19.64
CA VAL A 548 -10.11 -11.13 18.99
C VAL A 548 -8.84 -11.62 18.32
N ASP A 549 -8.15 -10.75 17.57
CA ASP A 549 -7.08 -11.19 16.67
C ASP A 549 -5.70 -11.08 17.33
N PHE A 550 -5.47 -10.05 18.16
CA PHE A 550 -4.14 -9.72 18.66
C PHE A 550 -3.88 -10.19 20.09
N VAL A 551 -4.87 -10.12 20.99
CA VAL A 551 -4.71 -10.57 22.38
C VAL A 551 -4.33 -12.06 22.51
N PRO A 552 -4.97 -13.01 21.81
CA PRO A 552 -4.59 -14.43 21.91
C PRO A 552 -3.16 -14.69 21.42
N ARG A 553 -2.71 -13.95 20.41
CA ARG A 553 -1.36 -14.06 19.84
C ARG A 553 -0.32 -13.42 20.76
N PHE A 554 -0.64 -12.27 21.33
CA PHE A 554 0.24 -11.57 22.27
C PHE A 554 0.53 -12.42 23.51
N ILE A 555 -0.50 -13.04 24.10
CA ILE A 555 -0.34 -13.90 25.29
C ILE A 555 0.55 -15.12 25.01
N LYS A 556 0.58 -15.60 23.76
CA LYS A 556 1.43 -16.71 23.31
C LYS A 556 2.82 -16.25 22.84
N SER A 557 3.07 -14.95 22.80
CA SER A 557 4.34 -14.43 22.29
C SER A 557 5.49 -14.71 23.27
N PRO A 558 6.69 -15.08 22.79
CA PRO A 558 7.83 -15.37 23.66
C PRO A 558 8.21 -14.15 24.51
N THR A 559 8.12 -12.94 23.95
CA THR A 559 8.35 -11.69 24.68
C THR A 559 7.42 -11.47 25.88
N PHE A 560 6.16 -11.90 25.76
CA PHE A 560 5.21 -11.83 26.88
C PHE A 560 5.49 -12.94 27.89
N LEU A 561 5.78 -14.17 27.44
CA LEU A 561 6.06 -15.32 28.29
C LEU A 561 7.35 -15.14 29.10
N ASP A 562 8.43 -14.65 28.50
CA ASP A 562 9.73 -14.42 29.16
C ASP A 562 9.63 -13.38 30.27
N ARG A 563 8.86 -12.30 30.06
CA ARG A 563 8.62 -11.28 31.08
C ARG A 563 7.55 -11.70 32.10
N ARG A 564 6.62 -12.59 31.73
CA ARG A 564 5.66 -13.19 32.66
C ARG A 564 6.36 -14.10 33.66
N LEU A 565 7.36 -14.86 33.21
CA LEU A 565 8.20 -15.73 34.05
C LEU A 565 9.02 -14.97 35.10
N GLY A 566 9.24 -13.66 34.93
CA GLY A 566 9.98 -12.82 35.87
C GLY A 566 9.16 -12.01 36.89
N ALA A 567 7.85 -11.77 36.66
CA ALA A 567 7.10 -10.82 37.52
C ALA A 567 5.56 -10.97 37.58
N TRP A 568 4.93 -11.96 36.94
CA TRP A 568 3.47 -12.01 36.85
C TRP A 568 2.92 -13.42 37.02
N THR A 569 2.96 -13.93 38.26
CA THR A 569 2.43 -15.26 38.62
C THR A 569 0.99 -15.26 39.15
N GLN A 570 0.38 -14.12 39.46
CA GLN A 570 -0.94 -14.11 40.16
C GLN A 570 -2.16 -13.61 39.38
N ASP A 571 -2.03 -12.96 38.21
CA ASP A 571 -3.19 -12.30 37.55
C ASP A 571 -3.74 -13.01 36.30
N PHE A 572 -3.17 -14.15 35.90
CA PHE A 572 -3.51 -14.83 34.64
C PHE A 572 -3.80 -16.33 34.77
N GLN A 573 -4.12 -16.82 35.97
CA GLN A 573 -4.77 -18.12 36.14
C GLN A 573 -6.29 -17.91 36.07
N ASP A 574 -6.82 -18.02 34.85
CA ASP A 574 -8.19 -18.43 34.49
C ASP A 574 -8.29 -18.52 32.96
#